data_AF-A0AA37P942-F1
#
_entry.id   AF-A0AA37P942-F1
#
_cell.length_a   1.000
_cell.length_b   1.000
_cell.length_c   1.000
_cell.angle_alpha   90.00
_cell.angle_beta   90.00
_cell.angle_gamma   90.00
#
_symmetry.space_group_name_H-M   'P 1'
#
loop_
_entity.id
_entity.type
_entity.pdbx_description
1 polymer ?
#
loop_
_entity_poly.entity_id
_entity_poly.type
_entity_poly.pdbx_seq_one_letter_code
_entity_poly.pdbx_strand_id
1 'polypeptide(L)'
;MSFRRTPLFSLALVLVPLAVANDHPYVADSVCNCYLTNSSESYFTNHLFFDFRNLGQYAGVPDVVTDWDASANASVTSDYFNSDEWTSIWGIQNWNNTDMKGKDGNDATINMVNSASNIYIEKNNDQDASSDTFMSMRTVRFQDFQSSAEMESISMGYHFVSVRMLARTLGDPGACTALFTYREADKYADVQEADIEVLTKDPDDRIQYTNQPSFDSQGNTIDKSTQNGTMPSGTSWRDWAVHRLDWDKKDSTWLVDGSEVSSISFQVPRDPSRVMLNSWSDGGSWSGIMQVGGSAVMQIQWIEMVFNNTEQSSSSRRDIGFQRHGHGPEGRLARRDGHGKCQVVCSIDSSDTVGQAVMLHNGTAPGHLLGQSSAMAFWLPMVLMSAMFFHLWA
;
A
#
# COMPACT_ATOMS: atom_id res chain seq x y z
N MET A 1 -8.98 42.89 67.41
CA MET A 1 -9.36 41.68 66.65
C MET A 1 -9.51 42.05 65.19
N SER A 2 -8.53 41.71 64.36
CA SER A 2 -8.61 41.82 62.90
C SER A 2 -7.91 40.59 62.34
N PHE A 3 -8.69 39.68 61.76
CA PHE A 3 -8.19 38.49 61.09
C PHE A 3 -7.78 38.88 59.66
N ARG A 4 -6.48 38.84 59.35
CA ARG A 4 -5.99 38.77 57.97
C ARG A 4 -5.65 37.32 57.67
N ARG A 5 -6.43 36.71 56.77
CA ARG A 5 -6.14 35.41 56.14
C ARG A 5 -4.96 35.59 55.18
N THR A 6 -3.89 34.83 55.39
CA THR A 6 -2.83 34.60 54.39
C THR A 6 -3.31 33.52 53.41
N PRO A 7 -3.13 33.67 52.09
CA PRO A 7 -3.46 32.63 51.15
C PRO A 7 -2.31 31.61 51.07
N LEU A 8 -2.65 30.33 51.16
CA LEU A 8 -1.79 29.23 50.75
C LEU A 8 -1.68 29.25 49.23
N PHE A 9 -0.50 29.58 48.70
CA PHE A 9 -0.18 29.34 47.30
C PHE A 9 0.11 27.85 47.12
N SER A 10 -0.87 27.11 46.59
CA SER A 10 -0.64 25.77 46.03
C SER A 10 0.15 25.91 44.75
N LEU A 11 1.41 25.46 44.76
CA LEU A 11 2.23 25.36 43.56
C LEU A 11 1.75 24.13 42.77
N ALA A 12 0.90 24.33 41.77
CA ALA A 12 0.53 23.27 40.83
C ALA A 12 1.74 23.01 39.92
N LEU A 13 2.39 21.86 40.09
CA LEU A 13 3.43 21.38 39.18
C LEU A 13 2.75 20.95 37.88
N VAL A 14 2.78 21.80 36.85
CA VAL A 14 2.38 21.42 35.50
C VAL A 14 3.47 20.51 34.95
N LEU A 15 3.19 19.21 34.91
CA LEU A 15 3.96 18.26 34.11
C LEU A 15 3.66 18.56 32.65
N VAL A 16 4.49 19.40 32.03
CA VAL A 16 4.54 19.52 30.58
C VAL A 16 5.13 18.21 30.06
N PRO A 17 4.42 17.43 29.22
CA PRO A 17 5.03 16.30 28.57
C PRO A 17 6.15 16.84 27.67
N LEU A 18 7.40 16.46 27.96
CA LEU A 18 8.50 16.61 27.03
C LEU A 18 8.16 15.77 25.80
N ALA A 19 7.67 16.42 24.75
CA ALA A 19 7.69 15.84 23.42
C ALA A 19 9.16 15.61 23.06
N VAL A 20 9.59 14.35 23.15
CA VAL A 20 10.88 13.95 22.61
C VAL A 20 10.70 14.05 21.10
N ALA A 21 11.28 15.08 20.48
CA ALA A 21 11.36 15.17 19.03
C ALA A 21 12.09 13.91 18.55
N ASN A 22 11.37 13.05 17.82
CA ASN A 22 11.95 11.86 17.22
C ASN A 22 12.77 12.34 16.01
N ASP A 23 14.02 12.71 16.27
CA ASP A 23 14.95 13.35 15.32
C ASP A 23 15.55 12.32 14.34
N HIS A 24 14.67 11.52 13.71
CA HIS A 24 15.08 10.54 12.71
C HIS A 24 15.14 11.23 11.34
N PRO A 25 16.30 11.28 10.67
CA PRO A 25 16.43 11.99 9.41
C PRO A 25 15.81 11.20 8.26
N TYR A 26 15.24 11.92 7.29
CA TYR A 26 14.92 11.36 5.98
C TYR A 26 16.21 10.94 5.29
N VAL A 27 16.16 9.80 4.62
CA VAL A 27 17.30 9.25 3.88
C VAL A 27 16.84 8.73 2.53
N ALA A 28 17.74 8.77 1.55
CA ALA A 28 17.51 8.09 0.29
C ALA A 28 17.47 6.57 0.50
N ASP A 29 16.71 5.86 -0.32
CA ASP A 29 16.62 4.40 -0.25
C ASP A 29 17.97 3.72 -0.28
N SER A 30 18.93 4.24 -1.05
CA SER A 30 20.30 3.73 -1.14
C SER A 30 21.04 3.67 0.20
N VAL A 31 20.60 4.45 1.20
CA VAL A 31 21.19 4.49 2.56
C VAL A 31 20.66 3.36 3.44
N CYS A 32 19.39 3.00 3.26
CA CYS A 32 18.75 1.93 4.03
C CYS A 32 19.40 0.58 3.68
N ASN A 33 19.36 -0.38 4.60
CA ASN A 33 19.65 -1.78 4.27
C ASN A 33 18.38 -2.61 4.30
N CYS A 34 17.50 -2.29 5.25
CA CYS A 34 16.19 -2.90 5.36
C CYS A 34 15.15 -1.88 5.81
N TYR A 35 13.89 -2.27 5.64
CA TYR A 35 12.71 -1.46 5.95
C TYR A 35 11.84 -2.19 6.96
N LEU A 36 11.19 -1.40 7.82
CA LEU A 36 10.09 -1.81 8.68
C LEU A 36 8.85 -0.98 8.40
N THR A 37 7.72 -1.61 8.64
CA THR A 37 6.45 -0.94 8.80
C THR A 37 6.03 -0.98 10.28
N ASN A 38 4.99 -0.23 10.63
CA ASN A 38 4.43 -0.15 11.98
C ASN A 38 3.76 -1.46 12.44
N SER A 39 3.47 -2.38 11.52
CA SER A 39 2.85 -3.68 11.77
C SER A 39 3.81 -4.86 11.51
N SER A 40 4.92 -4.63 10.80
CA SER A 40 5.81 -5.73 10.41
C SER A 40 6.57 -6.32 11.60
N GLU A 41 6.51 -7.65 11.73
CA GLU A 41 7.39 -8.40 12.65
C GLU A 41 8.78 -8.71 12.05
N SER A 42 8.95 -8.48 10.74
CA SER A 42 10.16 -8.84 9.98
C SER A 42 10.61 -7.72 9.05
N TYR A 43 11.90 -7.74 8.72
CA TYR A 43 12.50 -6.76 7.82
C TYR A 43 12.19 -7.05 6.36
N PHE A 44 11.96 -5.98 5.60
CA PHE A 44 11.92 -6.00 4.13
C PHE A 44 13.23 -5.49 3.55
N THR A 45 13.62 -5.99 2.39
CA THR A 45 14.91 -5.66 1.77
C THR A 45 14.81 -4.59 0.69
N ASN A 46 13.61 -4.38 0.13
CA ASN A 46 13.35 -3.46 -0.96
C ASN A 46 12.22 -2.49 -0.60
N HIS A 47 12.28 -1.32 -1.23
CA HIS A 47 11.25 -0.28 -1.19
C HIS A 47 11.01 0.22 -2.62
N LEU A 48 9.75 0.47 -2.96
CA LEU A 48 9.31 1.03 -4.24
C LEU A 48 8.22 2.07 -3.97
N PHE A 49 8.27 3.17 -4.71
CA PHE A 49 7.27 4.23 -4.65
C PHE A 49 6.96 4.75 -6.06
N PHE A 50 5.68 4.74 -6.44
CA PHE A 50 5.16 5.35 -7.65
C PHE A 50 4.26 6.52 -7.26
N ASP A 51 4.56 7.71 -7.76
CA ASP A 51 3.82 8.94 -7.48
C ASP A 51 3.17 9.49 -8.75
N PHE A 52 1.83 9.47 -8.78
CA PHE A 52 1.05 9.96 -9.90
C PHE A 52 0.50 11.37 -9.67
N ARG A 53 0.86 12.02 -8.56
CA ARG A 53 0.25 13.30 -8.15
C ARG A 53 0.67 14.51 -8.99
N ASN A 54 1.77 14.41 -9.72
CA ASN A 54 2.32 15.51 -10.53
C ASN A 54 2.88 15.01 -11.88
N LEU A 55 1.99 14.53 -12.74
CA LEU A 55 2.28 13.98 -14.06
C LEU A 55 1.47 14.70 -15.16
N GLY A 56 1.26 16.01 -15.00
CA GLY A 56 0.43 16.82 -15.90
C GLY A 56 0.83 16.75 -17.38
N GLN A 57 2.10 16.47 -17.69
CA GLN A 57 2.60 16.25 -19.04
C GLN A 57 2.08 14.98 -19.72
N TYR A 58 1.63 14.01 -18.92
CA TYR A 58 1.04 12.74 -19.40
C TYR A 58 -0.48 12.72 -19.27
N ALA A 59 -1.08 13.76 -18.66
CA ALA A 59 -2.49 13.78 -18.35
C ALA A 59 -3.36 13.90 -19.61
N GLY A 60 -4.23 12.91 -19.82
CA GLY A 60 -5.20 12.87 -20.90
C GLY A 60 -6.12 11.68 -20.74
N VAL A 61 -7.44 11.93 -20.71
CA VAL A 61 -8.45 10.87 -20.68
C VAL A 61 -8.61 10.34 -22.11
N PRO A 62 -8.21 9.09 -22.41
CA PRO A 62 -8.35 8.53 -23.75
C PRO A 62 -9.82 8.24 -24.05
N ASP A 63 -10.20 8.30 -25.33
CA ASP A 63 -11.50 7.79 -25.76
C ASP A 63 -11.64 6.29 -25.43
N VAL A 64 -12.87 5.83 -25.24
CA VAL A 64 -13.14 4.40 -25.02
C VAL A 64 -12.99 3.63 -26.33
N VAL A 65 -12.26 2.51 -26.29
CA VAL A 65 -12.11 1.63 -27.45
C VAL A 65 -13.32 0.70 -27.50
N THR A 66 -14.20 0.92 -28.49
CA THR A 66 -15.51 0.24 -28.57
C THR A 66 -15.47 -1.10 -29.32
N ASP A 67 -14.33 -1.45 -29.91
CA ASP A 67 -14.12 -2.71 -30.63
C ASP A 67 -13.33 -3.70 -29.76
N TRP A 68 -13.73 -4.97 -29.81
CA TRP A 68 -13.17 -6.03 -28.97
C TRP A 68 -11.69 -6.29 -29.28
N ASP A 69 -11.35 -6.50 -30.55
CA ASP A 69 -9.98 -6.83 -30.95
C ASP A 69 -9.07 -5.60 -30.80
N ALA A 70 -9.59 -4.41 -31.11
CA ALA A 70 -8.86 -3.17 -30.88
C ALA A 70 -8.60 -2.91 -29.38
N SER A 71 -9.49 -3.37 -28.48
CA SER A 71 -9.28 -3.24 -27.04
C SER A 71 -8.06 -4.05 -26.58
N ALA A 72 -7.93 -5.30 -27.03
CA ALA A 72 -6.79 -6.16 -26.72
C ALA A 72 -5.47 -5.67 -27.36
N ASN A 73 -5.55 -4.94 -28.46
CA ASN A 73 -4.38 -4.43 -29.19
C ASN A 73 -4.13 -2.93 -28.96
N ALA A 74 -4.84 -2.31 -28.01
CA ALA A 74 -4.67 -0.90 -27.72
C ALA A 74 -3.24 -0.63 -27.25
N SER A 75 -2.67 0.48 -27.72
CA SER A 75 -1.40 0.99 -27.20
C SER A 75 -1.60 1.61 -25.82
N VAL A 76 -0.51 1.73 -25.05
CA VAL A 76 -0.52 2.51 -23.81
C VAL A 76 -0.83 3.97 -24.08
N THR A 77 -1.36 4.66 -23.08
CA THR A 77 -1.99 5.98 -23.21
C THR A 77 -1.01 7.15 -23.15
N SER A 78 0.21 6.91 -22.67
CA SER A 78 1.29 7.89 -22.65
C SER A 78 2.67 7.21 -22.53
N ASP A 79 3.74 7.96 -22.82
CA ASP A 79 5.12 7.48 -22.69
C ASP A 79 5.51 7.09 -21.26
N TYR A 80 4.77 7.56 -20.24
CA TYR A 80 4.98 7.14 -18.85
C TYR A 80 4.91 5.61 -18.70
N PHE A 81 3.92 4.98 -19.34
CA PHE A 81 3.71 3.53 -19.27
C PHE A 81 4.67 2.73 -20.17
N ASN A 82 5.48 3.40 -20.98
CA ASN A 82 6.58 2.80 -21.75
C ASN A 82 7.95 3.05 -21.09
N SER A 83 8.01 3.77 -19.98
CA SER A 83 9.26 4.08 -19.30
C SER A 83 9.93 2.82 -18.73
N ASP A 84 11.26 2.85 -18.59
CA ASP A 84 12.01 1.75 -17.97
C ASP A 84 11.60 1.61 -16.48
N GLU A 85 11.29 2.72 -15.83
CA GLU A 85 10.80 2.77 -14.44
C GLU A 85 9.49 1.98 -14.29
N TRP A 86 8.55 2.17 -15.21
CA TRP A 86 7.29 1.44 -15.22
C TRP A 86 7.47 -0.02 -15.64
N THR A 87 8.04 -0.24 -16.82
CA THR A 87 8.09 -1.56 -17.47
C THR A 87 9.05 -2.55 -16.79
N SER A 88 9.96 -2.07 -15.95
CA SER A 88 10.78 -2.94 -15.11
C SER A 88 10.02 -3.56 -13.92
N ILE A 89 8.88 -2.98 -13.54
CA ILE A 89 8.06 -3.42 -12.40
C ILE A 89 6.73 -3.99 -12.87
N TRP A 90 6.04 -3.32 -13.80
CA TRP A 90 4.66 -3.63 -14.18
C TRP A 90 4.52 -4.05 -15.63
N GLY A 91 3.69 -5.05 -15.88
CA GLY A 91 3.15 -5.43 -17.18
C GLY A 91 1.67 -5.09 -17.25
N ILE A 92 1.27 -4.35 -18.30
CA ILE A 92 -0.15 -4.07 -18.58
C ILE A 92 -0.72 -5.22 -19.41
N GLN A 93 -1.86 -5.76 -18.99
CA GLN A 93 -2.42 -6.97 -19.58
C GLN A 93 -3.37 -6.69 -20.73
N ASN A 94 -3.49 -7.68 -21.61
CA ASN A 94 -4.40 -7.65 -22.76
C ASN A 94 -5.14 -8.98 -23.02
N TRP A 95 -5.10 -9.89 -22.05
CA TRP A 95 -5.83 -11.15 -22.12
C TRP A 95 -7.35 -10.93 -22.04
N ASN A 96 -8.11 -11.97 -22.35
CA ASN A 96 -9.57 -11.98 -22.27
C ASN A 96 -10.10 -13.26 -21.63
N ASN A 97 -11.36 -13.25 -21.18
CA ASN A 97 -11.94 -14.37 -20.45
C ASN A 97 -12.58 -15.47 -21.32
N THR A 98 -12.51 -15.43 -22.67
CA THR A 98 -13.33 -16.32 -23.51
C THR A 98 -13.03 -17.80 -23.32
N ASP A 99 -11.80 -18.13 -22.92
CA ASP A 99 -11.39 -19.52 -22.69
C ASP A 99 -11.98 -20.10 -21.40
N MET A 100 -12.21 -19.27 -20.38
CA MET A 100 -12.67 -19.69 -19.05
C MET A 100 -14.15 -19.37 -18.78
N LYS A 101 -14.73 -18.43 -19.52
CA LYS A 101 -16.12 -17.97 -19.33
C LYS A 101 -17.12 -19.12 -19.33
N GLY A 102 -17.83 -19.30 -18.21
CA GLY A 102 -18.85 -20.34 -18.06
C GLY A 102 -18.30 -21.77 -17.90
N LYS A 103 -17.00 -21.93 -17.62
CA LYS A 103 -16.35 -23.24 -17.43
C LYS A 103 -15.77 -23.36 -16.02
N ASP A 104 -15.64 -24.60 -15.54
CA ASP A 104 -14.92 -24.92 -14.29
C ASP A 104 -15.35 -24.10 -13.05
N GLY A 105 -16.64 -23.76 -12.97
CA GLY A 105 -17.21 -22.98 -11.88
C GLY A 105 -17.11 -21.46 -12.06
N ASN A 106 -16.45 -20.96 -13.10
CA ASN A 106 -16.50 -19.57 -13.51
C ASN A 106 -17.91 -19.22 -14.01
N ASP A 107 -18.55 -18.25 -13.36
CA ASP A 107 -19.94 -17.86 -13.62
C ASP A 107 -20.08 -16.58 -14.46
N ALA A 108 -19.00 -16.15 -15.13
CA ALA A 108 -18.99 -14.98 -16.00
C ALA A 108 -20.06 -15.11 -17.10
N THR A 109 -20.87 -14.06 -17.26
CA THR A 109 -21.94 -14.00 -18.27
C THR A 109 -21.60 -13.09 -19.44
N ILE A 110 -20.60 -12.22 -19.27
CA ILE A 110 -20.16 -11.21 -20.24
C ILE A 110 -18.73 -11.53 -20.69
N ASN A 111 -18.44 -11.32 -21.98
CA ASN A 111 -17.08 -11.40 -22.49
C ASN A 111 -16.30 -10.20 -21.96
N MET A 112 -15.11 -10.43 -21.41
CA MET A 112 -14.27 -9.39 -20.82
C MET A 112 -12.89 -9.41 -21.48
N VAL A 113 -12.35 -8.23 -21.80
CA VAL A 113 -11.00 -8.06 -22.35
C VAL A 113 -10.27 -6.92 -21.65
N ASN A 114 -9.03 -7.18 -21.25
CA ASN A 114 -8.16 -6.13 -20.71
C ASN A 114 -7.62 -5.24 -21.84
N SER A 115 -7.55 -3.94 -21.58
CA SER A 115 -7.06 -2.96 -22.55
C SER A 115 -6.11 -1.96 -21.90
N ALA A 116 -4.96 -1.75 -22.53
CA ALA A 116 -4.01 -0.71 -22.11
C ALA A 116 -4.61 0.71 -22.19
N SER A 117 -5.62 0.92 -23.05
CA SER A 117 -6.34 2.21 -23.14
C SER A 117 -7.14 2.55 -21.89
N ASN A 118 -7.36 1.58 -20.99
CA ASN A 118 -8.07 1.79 -19.75
C ASN A 118 -7.18 2.17 -18.56
N ILE A 119 -5.86 2.26 -18.78
CA ILE A 119 -4.89 2.73 -17.79
C ILE A 119 -4.30 4.04 -18.29
N TYR A 120 -4.54 5.15 -17.58
CA TYR A 120 -4.12 6.48 -18.01
C TYR A 120 -3.86 7.42 -16.83
N ILE A 121 -3.12 8.50 -17.09
CA ILE A 121 -2.99 9.62 -16.16
C ILE A 121 -4.05 10.65 -16.52
N GLU A 122 -4.75 11.20 -15.53
CA GLU A 122 -5.67 12.31 -15.75
C GLU A 122 -5.49 13.42 -14.70
N LYS A 123 -6.04 14.59 -15.02
CA LYS A 123 -6.00 15.76 -14.12
C LYS A 123 -6.93 15.53 -12.94
N ASN A 124 -6.46 15.93 -11.76
CA ASN A 124 -7.31 15.99 -10.60
C ASN A 124 -8.15 17.27 -10.65
N ASN A 125 -9.46 17.10 -10.86
CA ASN A 125 -10.43 18.19 -10.92
C ASN A 125 -11.30 18.25 -9.65
N ASP A 126 -10.91 17.55 -8.59
CA ASP A 126 -11.60 17.63 -7.30
C ASP A 126 -11.58 19.07 -6.78
N GLN A 127 -12.63 19.44 -6.05
CA GLN A 127 -12.61 20.68 -5.28
C GLN A 127 -11.53 20.57 -4.20
N ASP A 128 -10.66 21.59 -4.11
CA ASP A 128 -9.53 21.63 -3.16
C ASP A 128 -8.57 20.43 -3.30
N ALA A 129 -8.33 20.00 -4.55
CA ALA A 129 -7.44 18.88 -4.88
C ALA A 129 -6.06 18.97 -4.20
N SER A 130 -5.66 17.87 -3.57
CA SER A 130 -4.33 17.70 -2.93
C SER A 130 -3.24 17.27 -3.91
N SER A 131 -3.59 17.03 -5.18
CA SER A 131 -2.69 16.63 -6.27
C SER A 131 -3.09 17.30 -7.58
N ASP A 132 -2.16 17.37 -8.54
CA ASP A 132 -2.44 17.87 -9.90
C ASP A 132 -3.02 16.77 -10.79
N THR A 133 -2.61 15.52 -10.55
CA THR A 133 -3.01 14.35 -11.34
C THR A 133 -3.20 13.10 -10.46
N PHE A 134 -3.68 12.03 -11.08
CA PHE A 134 -3.68 10.66 -10.55
C PHE A 134 -3.68 9.67 -11.73
N MET A 135 -3.41 8.39 -11.45
CA MET A 135 -3.60 7.30 -12.40
C MET A 135 -5.03 6.75 -12.28
N SER A 136 -5.62 6.39 -13.41
CA SER A 136 -6.96 5.80 -13.51
C SER A 136 -6.91 4.44 -14.18
N MET A 137 -7.60 3.47 -13.60
CA MET A 137 -7.86 2.15 -14.16
C MET A 137 -9.37 2.02 -14.33
N ARG A 138 -9.87 2.05 -15.58
CA ARG A 138 -11.32 2.04 -15.85
C ARG A 138 -11.81 0.68 -16.34
N THR A 139 -13.08 0.41 -16.10
CA THR A 139 -13.84 -0.63 -16.78
C THR A 139 -15.12 -0.04 -17.38
N VAL A 140 -15.49 -0.47 -18.59
CA VAL A 140 -16.62 0.09 -19.35
C VAL A 140 -17.46 -1.04 -19.94
N ARG A 141 -18.78 -0.94 -19.74
CA ARG A 141 -19.73 -1.92 -20.28
C ARG A 141 -20.23 -1.49 -21.66
N PHE A 142 -19.85 -2.25 -22.68
CA PHE A 142 -20.45 -2.18 -24.01
C PHE A 142 -21.62 -3.15 -24.15
N GLN A 143 -22.29 -3.13 -25.30
CA GLN A 143 -23.40 -4.05 -25.57
C GLN A 143 -22.93 -5.51 -25.48
N ASP A 144 -21.82 -5.84 -26.14
CA ASP A 144 -21.37 -7.21 -26.35
C ASP A 144 -20.29 -7.67 -25.37
N PHE A 145 -19.57 -6.74 -24.75
CA PHE A 145 -18.43 -7.05 -23.89
C PHE A 145 -18.17 -6.02 -22.78
N GLN A 146 -17.31 -6.38 -21.83
CA GLN A 146 -16.71 -5.48 -20.85
C GLN A 146 -15.27 -5.21 -21.26
N SER A 147 -14.91 -3.93 -21.35
CA SER A 147 -13.50 -3.53 -21.42
C SER A 147 -12.99 -3.33 -20.00
N SER A 148 -11.85 -3.91 -19.65
CA SER A 148 -11.28 -3.92 -18.29
C SER A 148 -9.84 -3.41 -18.29
N ALA A 149 -9.28 -3.19 -17.11
CA ALA A 149 -7.88 -2.83 -16.91
C ALA A 149 -7.24 -3.79 -15.92
N GLU A 150 -6.03 -4.25 -16.22
CA GLU A 150 -5.21 -5.01 -15.29
C GLU A 150 -3.73 -4.71 -15.52
N MET A 151 -3.00 -4.61 -14.41
CA MET A 151 -1.55 -4.58 -14.40
C MET A 151 -1.02 -5.57 -13.37
N GLU A 152 0.06 -6.24 -13.72
CA GLU A 152 0.70 -7.26 -12.88
C GLU A 152 2.17 -6.92 -12.69
N SER A 153 2.73 -7.25 -11.54
CA SER A 153 4.17 -7.17 -11.37
C SER A 153 4.87 -8.19 -12.28
N ILE A 154 5.93 -7.77 -12.96
CA ILE A 154 6.76 -8.65 -13.79
C ILE A 154 7.40 -9.77 -12.96
N SER A 155 7.84 -9.43 -11.75
CA SER A 155 8.34 -10.39 -10.77
C SER A 155 7.19 -11.19 -10.17
N MET A 156 7.34 -12.51 -10.13
CA MET A 156 6.51 -13.43 -9.33
C MET A 156 7.15 -13.76 -7.99
N GLY A 157 8.35 -13.22 -7.75
CA GLY A 157 9.17 -13.53 -6.60
C GLY A 157 8.85 -12.73 -5.34
N TYR A 158 7.80 -11.91 -5.29
CA TYR A 158 7.51 -11.13 -4.09
C TYR A 158 7.02 -12.04 -2.98
N HIS A 159 7.73 -12.06 -1.86
CA HIS A 159 7.47 -12.98 -0.76
C HIS A 159 7.46 -12.22 0.55
N PHE A 160 6.27 -12.11 1.14
CA PHE A 160 5.91 -11.10 2.13
C PHE A 160 6.04 -9.69 1.57
N VAL A 161 4.94 -8.95 1.68
CA VAL A 161 4.78 -7.64 1.06
C VAL A 161 3.94 -6.78 2.00
N SER A 162 4.39 -5.55 2.24
CA SER A 162 3.49 -4.47 2.61
C SER A 162 3.29 -3.62 1.36
N VAL A 163 2.06 -3.60 0.84
CA VAL A 163 1.68 -2.79 -0.31
C VAL A 163 0.54 -1.87 0.09
N ARG A 164 0.62 -0.62 -0.35
CA ARG A 164 -0.43 0.36 -0.11
C ARG A 164 -0.59 1.32 -1.25
N MET A 165 -1.81 1.82 -1.39
CA MET A 165 -2.17 2.84 -2.37
C MET A 165 -3.07 3.89 -1.72
N LEU A 166 -2.86 5.16 -2.07
CA LEU A 166 -3.91 6.17 -1.87
C LEU A 166 -4.83 6.11 -3.08
N ALA A 167 -6.01 5.56 -2.86
CA ALA A 167 -6.94 5.26 -3.93
C ALA A 167 -8.38 5.59 -3.55
N ARG A 168 -9.24 5.61 -4.58
CA ARG A 168 -10.70 5.60 -4.44
C ARG A 168 -11.32 4.91 -5.65
N THR A 169 -12.54 4.43 -5.49
CA THR A 169 -13.32 3.84 -6.57
C THR A 169 -14.57 4.67 -6.84
N LEU A 170 -14.86 4.93 -8.11
CA LEU A 170 -16.02 5.71 -8.55
C LEU A 170 -16.76 4.98 -9.68
N GLY A 171 -18.01 5.38 -9.91
CA GLY A 171 -18.82 4.93 -11.04
C GLY A 171 -20.00 4.04 -10.65
N ASP A 172 -20.45 3.28 -11.64
CA ASP A 172 -21.68 2.50 -11.65
C ASP A 172 -21.55 1.16 -10.91
N PRO A 173 -22.67 0.64 -10.35
CA PRO A 173 -22.70 -0.69 -9.75
C PRO A 173 -22.46 -1.79 -10.79
N GLY A 174 -21.79 -2.86 -10.37
CA GLY A 174 -21.51 -4.03 -11.21
C GLY A 174 -20.05 -4.19 -11.63
N ALA A 175 -19.10 -3.60 -10.90
CA ALA A 175 -17.66 -3.77 -11.10
C ALA A 175 -16.95 -4.20 -9.82
N CYS A 176 -15.75 -4.76 -9.98
CA CYS A 176 -14.75 -4.94 -8.94
C CYS A 176 -13.51 -4.11 -9.27
N THR A 177 -12.95 -3.41 -8.28
CA THR A 177 -11.61 -2.84 -8.36
C THR A 177 -10.76 -3.44 -7.27
N ALA A 178 -9.55 -3.90 -7.60
CA ALA A 178 -8.75 -4.68 -6.67
C ALA A 178 -7.28 -4.30 -6.64
N LEU A 179 -6.68 -4.54 -5.47
CA LEU A 179 -5.24 -4.67 -5.25
C LEU A 179 -5.04 -6.01 -4.53
N PHE A 180 -4.21 -6.89 -5.08
CA PHE A 180 -4.08 -8.24 -4.56
C PHE A 180 -2.69 -8.84 -4.81
N THR A 181 -2.35 -9.87 -4.06
CA THR A 181 -1.24 -10.78 -4.39
C THR A 181 -1.78 -12.01 -5.07
N TYR A 182 -1.05 -12.58 -6.04
CA TYR A 182 -1.52 -13.76 -6.75
C TYR A 182 -0.41 -14.73 -7.12
N ARG A 183 -0.68 -16.02 -6.88
CA ARG A 183 0.12 -17.14 -7.34
C ARG A 183 -0.79 -18.21 -7.92
N GLU A 184 -0.63 -18.45 -9.22
CA GLU A 184 -1.33 -19.49 -9.95
C GLU A 184 -0.98 -20.89 -9.46
N ALA A 185 -1.94 -21.80 -9.60
CA ALA A 185 -1.77 -23.23 -9.41
C ALA A 185 -2.66 -24.01 -10.39
N ASP A 186 -2.33 -25.29 -10.63
CA ASP A 186 -3.10 -26.15 -11.54
C ASP A 186 -4.55 -26.37 -11.07
N LYS A 187 -4.79 -26.22 -9.76
CA LYS A 187 -6.10 -26.37 -9.14
C LYS A 187 -6.40 -25.11 -8.34
N TYR A 188 -7.65 -24.65 -8.42
CA TYR A 188 -8.14 -23.52 -7.61
C TYR A 188 -7.88 -23.72 -6.10
N ALA A 189 -8.00 -24.94 -5.61
CA ALA A 189 -7.74 -25.28 -4.20
C ALA A 189 -6.30 -25.00 -3.73
N ASP A 190 -5.36 -24.86 -4.67
CA ASP A 190 -3.94 -24.63 -4.41
C ASP A 190 -3.48 -23.20 -4.77
N VAL A 191 -4.41 -22.35 -5.27
CA VAL A 191 -4.15 -20.92 -5.53
C VAL A 191 -3.83 -20.22 -4.21
N GLN A 192 -2.91 -19.26 -4.26
CA GLN A 192 -2.56 -18.43 -3.11
C GLN A 192 -2.66 -16.97 -3.48
N GLU A 193 -3.55 -16.27 -2.79
CA GLU A 193 -3.88 -14.88 -3.10
C GLU A 193 -4.46 -14.19 -1.86
N ALA A 194 -4.19 -12.89 -1.74
CA ALA A 194 -4.70 -12.04 -0.68
C ALA A 194 -5.21 -10.72 -1.28
N ASP A 195 -6.47 -10.41 -0.99
CA ASP A 195 -7.28 -9.48 -1.78
C ASP A 195 -7.71 -8.23 -1.00
N ILE A 196 -7.70 -7.07 -1.67
CA ILE A 196 -8.51 -5.90 -1.35
C ILE A 196 -9.46 -5.70 -2.52
N GLU A 197 -10.76 -5.91 -2.32
CA GLU A 197 -11.74 -5.81 -3.40
C GLU A 197 -12.91 -4.87 -3.04
N VAL A 198 -13.06 -3.82 -3.83
CA VAL A 198 -14.23 -2.94 -3.78
C VAL A 198 -15.23 -3.40 -4.83
N LEU A 199 -16.40 -3.85 -4.37
CA LEU A 199 -17.52 -4.20 -5.24
C LEU A 199 -18.45 -2.99 -5.36
N THR A 200 -18.56 -2.38 -6.54
CA THR A 200 -19.32 -1.14 -6.71
C THR A 200 -20.84 -1.31 -6.53
N LYS A 201 -21.32 -2.55 -6.48
CA LYS A 201 -22.70 -2.91 -6.15
C LYS A 201 -22.99 -2.94 -4.65
N ASP A 202 -21.95 -3.08 -3.82
CA ASP A 202 -22.07 -3.18 -2.37
C ASP A 202 -22.19 -1.78 -1.75
N PRO A 203 -22.63 -1.68 -0.48
CA PRO A 203 -22.61 -0.41 0.25
C PRO A 203 -21.22 0.23 0.22
N ASP A 204 -21.21 1.56 0.21
CA ASP A 204 -20.02 2.36 -0.03
C ASP A 204 -19.02 2.39 1.14
N ASP A 205 -19.38 1.76 2.26
CA ASP A 205 -18.58 1.51 3.46
C ASP A 205 -18.04 0.07 3.54
N ARG A 206 -18.28 -0.78 2.52
CA ARG A 206 -17.88 -2.20 2.53
C ARG A 206 -16.78 -2.49 1.54
N ILE A 207 -15.77 -3.22 2.02
CA ILE A 207 -14.68 -3.78 1.21
C ILE A 207 -14.57 -5.26 1.54
N GLN A 208 -14.36 -6.08 0.51
CA GLN A 208 -14.10 -7.50 0.64
C GLN A 208 -12.60 -7.72 0.85
N TYR A 209 -12.25 -8.45 1.91
CA TYR A 209 -10.89 -8.89 2.18
C TYR A 209 -10.86 -10.41 2.19
N THR A 210 -10.02 -11.01 1.37
CA THR A 210 -10.03 -12.46 1.15
C THR A 210 -8.62 -13.02 1.12
N ASN A 211 -8.44 -14.22 1.67
CA ASN A 211 -7.35 -15.11 1.31
C ASN A 211 -7.94 -16.28 0.51
N GLN A 212 -7.58 -16.38 -0.77
CA GLN A 212 -8.05 -17.43 -1.66
C GLN A 212 -7.39 -18.78 -1.34
N PRO A 213 -8.06 -19.91 -1.66
CA PRO A 213 -9.39 -20.02 -2.28
C PRO A 213 -10.53 -19.74 -1.29
N SER A 214 -11.56 -19.01 -1.73
CA SER A 214 -12.75 -18.71 -0.92
C SER A 214 -13.93 -19.67 -1.13
N PHE A 215 -13.81 -20.61 -2.07
CA PHE A 215 -14.84 -21.63 -2.34
C PHE A 215 -14.25 -23.04 -2.45
N ASP A 216 -15.04 -24.05 -2.07
CA ASP A 216 -14.69 -25.46 -2.28
C ASP A 216 -15.00 -25.93 -3.72
N SER A 217 -14.67 -27.18 -4.05
CA SER A 217 -14.92 -27.73 -5.39
C SER A 217 -16.40 -27.93 -5.73
N GLN A 218 -17.29 -27.75 -4.75
CA GLN A 218 -18.74 -27.77 -4.90
C GLN A 218 -19.33 -26.35 -5.01
N GLY A 219 -18.51 -25.31 -4.93
CA GLY A 219 -18.92 -23.91 -4.97
C GLY A 219 -19.46 -23.37 -3.65
N ASN A 220 -19.29 -24.08 -2.53
CA ASN A 220 -19.65 -23.55 -1.23
C ASN A 220 -18.55 -22.63 -0.71
N THR A 221 -18.93 -21.54 -0.05
CA THR A 221 -17.97 -20.63 0.60
C THR A 221 -17.19 -21.37 1.69
N ILE A 222 -15.89 -21.15 1.74
CA ILE A 222 -15.01 -21.65 2.80
C ILE A 222 -15.02 -20.65 3.95
N ASP A 223 -15.52 -21.07 5.12
CA ASP A 223 -15.55 -20.22 6.30
C ASP A 223 -14.16 -19.65 6.64
N LYS A 224 -14.11 -18.36 7.00
CA LYS A 224 -12.90 -17.58 7.37
C LYS A 224 -11.94 -17.23 6.23
N SER A 225 -12.21 -17.64 4.99
CA SER A 225 -11.44 -17.21 3.82
C SER A 225 -11.68 -15.75 3.46
N THR A 226 -12.91 -15.25 3.67
CA THR A 226 -13.32 -13.88 3.37
C THR A 226 -13.88 -13.19 4.61
N GLN A 227 -13.59 -11.90 4.76
CA GLN A 227 -14.18 -11.00 5.76
C GLN A 227 -14.62 -9.70 5.10
N ASN A 228 -15.86 -9.28 5.37
CA ASN A 228 -16.32 -7.94 4.97
C ASN A 228 -15.78 -6.94 5.99
N GLY A 229 -14.84 -6.10 5.58
CA GLY A 229 -14.40 -4.97 6.39
C GLY A 229 -15.37 -3.80 6.26
N THR A 230 -15.40 -2.97 7.30
CA THR A 230 -16.10 -1.68 7.28
C THR A 230 -15.06 -0.58 7.17
N MET A 231 -15.25 0.35 6.24
CA MET A 231 -14.44 1.56 6.16
C MET A 231 -14.51 2.34 7.49
N PRO A 232 -13.37 2.78 8.05
CA PRO A 232 -13.33 3.40 9.35
C PRO A 232 -13.93 4.81 9.32
N SER A 233 -14.36 5.30 10.49
CA SER A 233 -14.73 6.71 10.69
C SER A 233 -15.83 7.26 9.76
N GLY A 234 -16.66 6.38 9.19
CA GLY A 234 -17.72 6.78 8.24
C GLY A 234 -17.19 7.23 6.88
N THR A 235 -15.94 6.91 6.55
CA THR A 235 -15.38 7.09 5.20
C THR A 235 -16.01 6.12 4.22
N SER A 236 -16.02 6.49 2.95
CA SER A 236 -16.44 5.63 1.86
C SER A 236 -15.24 5.20 1.02
N TRP A 237 -15.30 4.04 0.35
CA TRP A 237 -14.34 3.72 -0.73
C TRP A 237 -14.40 4.67 -1.93
N ARG A 238 -15.39 5.58 -1.96
CA ARG A 238 -15.47 6.71 -2.91
C ARG A 238 -14.60 7.89 -2.50
N ASP A 239 -14.17 7.95 -1.24
CA ASP A 239 -13.25 8.96 -0.73
C ASP A 239 -11.80 8.51 -0.96
N TRP A 240 -10.88 9.47 -1.07
CA TRP A 240 -9.45 9.15 -1.08
C TRP A 240 -9.04 8.58 0.27
N ALA A 241 -8.63 7.30 0.29
CA ALA A 241 -8.13 6.63 1.47
C ALA A 241 -6.86 5.82 1.18
N VAL A 242 -6.02 5.63 2.19
CA VAL A 242 -4.84 4.76 2.10
C VAL A 242 -5.27 3.34 2.40
N HIS A 243 -5.40 2.51 1.35
CA HIS A 243 -5.63 1.08 1.46
C HIS A 243 -4.30 0.34 1.54
N ARG A 244 -4.14 -0.56 2.51
CA ARG A 244 -2.90 -1.27 2.76
C ARG A 244 -3.17 -2.76 3.02
N LEU A 245 -2.37 -3.61 2.39
CA LEU A 245 -2.24 -5.03 2.66
C LEU A 245 -0.83 -5.30 3.20
N ASP A 246 -0.77 -5.81 4.42
CA ASP A 246 0.42 -6.40 5.01
C ASP A 246 0.28 -7.92 4.97
N TRP A 247 1.09 -8.54 4.12
CA TRP A 247 1.22 -9.98 4.04
C TRP A 247 2.53 -10.42 4.68
N ASP A 248 2.41 -11.16 5.78
CA ASP A 248 3.54 -11.80 6.43
C ASP A 248 3.34 -13.33 6.55
N LYS A 249 4.18 -13.98 7.35
CA LYS A 249 4.15 -15.44 7.50
C LYS A 249 2.91 -15.98 8.20
N LYS A 250 2.29 -15.18 9.06
CA LYS A 250 1.21 -15.59 9.96
C LYS A 250 -0.14 -15.10 9.47
N ASP A 251 -0.19 -13.87 8.94
CA ASP A 251 -1.42 -13.13 8.71
C ASP A 251 -1.35 -12.34 7.40
N SER A 252 -2.51 -12.22 6.75
CA SER A 252 -2.81 -11.12 5.84
C SER A 252 -3.61 -10.09 6.64
N THR A 253 -3.08 -8.86 6.76
CA THR A 253 -3.69 -7.79 7.55
C THR A 253 -3.99 -6.60 6.66
N TRP A 254 -5.20 -6.06 6.78
CA TRP A 254 -5.68 -4.96 5.97
C TRP A 254 -5.94 -3.72 6.81
N LEU A 255 -5.47 -2.59 6.31
CA LEU A 255 -5.64 -1.30 6.95
C LEU A 255 -6.23 -0.28 5.99
N VAL A 256 -7.04 0.63 6.54
CA VAL A 256 -7.53 1.84 5.87
C VAL A 256 -7.15 3.04 6.71
N ASP A 257 -6.43 4.00 6.13
CA ASP A 257 -5.90 5.19 6.81
C ASP A 257 -5.15 4.85 8.11
N GLY A 258 -4.38 3.75 8.07
CA GLY A 258 -3.60 3.25 9.20
C GLY A 258 -4.42 2.55 10.29
N SER A 259 -5.75 2.46 10.16
CA SER A 259 -6.61 1.67 11.05
C SER A 259 -6.76 0.25 10.51
N GLU A 260 -6.47 -0.76 11.33
CA GLU A 260 -6.75 -2.16 10.99
C GLU A 260 -8.27 -2.36 10.83
N VAL A 261 -8.66 -2.90 9.68
CA VAL A 261 -10.07 -3.16 9.33
C VAL A 261 -10.37 -4.65 9.17
N SER A 262 -9.35 -5.47 8.94
CA SER A 262 -9.47 -6.93 8.91
C SER A 262 -8.09 -7.59 9.08
N SER A 263 -8.09 -8.83 9.56
CA SER A 263 -6.93 -9.71 9.58
C SER A 263 -7.38 -11.16 9.44
N ILE A 264 -6.70 -11.92 8.55
CA ILE A 264 -7.00 -13.31 8.25
C ILE A 264 -5.72 -14.15 8.37
N SER A 265 -5.72 -15.09 9.31
CA SER A 265 -4.66 -16.10 9.52
C SER A 265 -4.94 -17.43 8.81
N PHE A 266 -6.13 -17.57 8.22
CA PHE A 266 -6.54 -18.74 7.46
C PHE A 266 -6.09 -18.60 6.01
N GLN A 267 -5.48 -19.66 5.44
CA GLN A 267 -4.99 -19.70 4.05
C GLN A 267 -4.07 -18.54 3.65
N VAL A 268 -3.31 -17.98 4.60
CA VAL A 268 -2.32 -16.96 4.29
C VAL A 268 -1.36 -17.47 3.21
N PRO A 269 -1.12 -16.69 2.14
CA PRO A 269 -0.16 -17.06 1.12
C PRO A 269 1.22 -17.36 1.73
N ARG A 270 1.90 -18.36 1.18
CA ARG A 270 3.15 -18.94 1.69
C ARG A 270 4.26 -18.94 0.66
N ASP A 271 3.88 -18.96 -0.61
CA ASP A 271 4.81 -18.95 -1.73
C ASP A 271 4.93 -17.55 -2.30
N PRO A 272 6.05 -17.20 -2.94
CA PRO A 272 6.20 -15.94 -3.65
C PRO A 272 5.09 -15.72 -4.68
N SER A 273 4.56 -14.50 -4.75
CA SER A 273 3.43 -14.11 -5.58
C SER A 273 3.76 -12.87 -6.43
N ARG A 274 2.91 -12.61 -7.43
CA ARG A 274 2.82 -11.28 -8.06
C ARG A 274 2.04 -10.33 -7.14
N VAL A 275 2.19 -9.03 -7.37
CA VAL A 275 1.23 -8.01 -6.94
C VAL A 275 0.48 -7.55 -8.18
N MET A 276 -0.83 -7.38 -8.07
CA MET A 276 -1.71 -7.07 -9.19
C MET A 276 -2.71 -5.98 -8.81
N LEU A 277 -3.10 -5.18 -9.79
CA LEU A 277 -4.20 -4.25 -9.67
C LEU A 277 -5.11 -4.41 -10.88
N ASN A 278 -6.42 -4.37 -10.67
CA ASN A 278 -7.37 -4.42 -11.77
C ASN A 278 -8.65 -3.62 -11.50
N SER A 279 -9.40 -3.39 -12.58
CA SER A 279 -10.73 -2.82 -12.59
C SER A 279 -11.52 -3.53 -13.67
N TRP A 280 -12.54 -4.29 -13.27
CA TRP A 280 -13.18 -5.26 -14.14
C TRP A 280 -14.65 -5.52 -13.80
N SER A 281 -15.33 -6.12 -14.76
CA SER A 281 -16.64 -6.74 -14.62
C SER A 281 -16.77 -7.83 -15.68
N ASP A 282 -17.45 -8.91 -15.34
CA ASP A 282 -17.72 -10.02 -16.25
C ASP A 282 -19.17 -10.50 -16.16
N GLY A 283 -20.01 -9.77 -15.42
CA GLY A 283 -21.40 -10.14 -15.18
C GLY A 283 -21.59 -11.39 -14.33
N GLY A 284 -20.52 -11.93 -13.74
CA GLY A 284 -20.56 -13.01 -12.76
C GLY A 284 -21.16 -12.53 -11.43
N SER A 285 -21.42 -13.47 -10.52
CA SER A 285 -22.06 -13.16 -9.24
C SER A 285 -21.20 -12.26 -8.34
N TRP A 286 -19.88 -12.34 -8.47
CA TRP A 286 -18.92 -11.53 -7.70
C TRP A 286 -19.00 -10.05 -8.06
N SER A 287 -18.58 -9.67 -9.26
CA SER A 287 -18.62 -8.30 -9.76
C SER A 287 -20.05 -7.76 -9.91
N GLY A 288 -21.00 -8.64 -10.22
CA GLY A 288 -22.37 -8.27 -10.59
C GLY A 288 -22.46 -7.81 -12.05
N ILE A 289 -23.66 -7.40 -12.45
CA ILE A 289 -23.93 -6.99 -13.84
C ILE A 289 -23.95 -5.45 -13.92
N MET A 290 -22.99 -4.90 -14.67
CA MET A 290 -23.00 -3.47 -15.04
C MET A 290 -23.99 -3.21 -16.18
N GLN A 291 -24.73 -2.10 -16.10
CA GLN A 291 -25.63 -1.68 -17.19
C GLN A 291 -24.84 -1.27 -18.43
N VAL A 292 -25.38 -1.53 -19.63
CA VAL A 292 -24.76 -1.11 -20.89
C VAL A 292 -24.61 0.40 -20.93
N GLY A 293 -23.41 0.87 -21.28
CA GLY A 293 -23.01 2.28 -21.22
C GLY A 293 -22.47 2.71 -19.86
N GLY A 294 -22.54 1.86 -18.84
CA GLY A 294 -21.98 2.13 -17.53
C GLY A 294 -20.46 2.02 -17.48
N SER A 295 -19.86 2.62 -16.46
CA SER A 295 -18.42 2.55 -16.21
C SER A 295 -18.08 2.66 -14.72
N ALA A 296 -16.96 2.06 -14.34
CA ALA A 296 -16.35 2.25 -13.02
C ALA A 296 -14.85 2.48 -13.17
N VAL A 297 -14.23 3.14 -12.20
CA VAL A 297 -12.82 3.51 -12.23
C VAL A 297 -12.20 3.44 -10.84
N MET A 298 -11.04 2.80 -10.76
CA MET A 298 -10.12 2.94 -9.63
C MET A 298 -9.14 4.07 -9.93
N GLN A 299 -9.13 5.10 -9.08
CA GLN A 299 -8.21 6.23 -9.17
C GLN A 299 -7.15 6.08 -8.09
N ILE A 300 -5.88 6.31 -8.44
CA ILE A 300 -4.72 6.04 -7.59
C ILE A 300 -3.76 7.23 -7.66
N GLN A 301 -3.51 7.87 -6.52
CA GLN A 301 -2.54 8.96 -6.42
C GLN A 301 -1.11 8.45 -6.27
N TRP A 302 -0.89 7.37 -5.54
CA TRP A 302 0.42 6.76 -5.40
C TRP A 302 0.31 5.30 -4.95
N ILE A 303 1.37 4.53 -5.19
CA ILE A 303 1.57 3.15 -4.71
C ILE A 303 2.91 3.10 -3.99
N GLU A 304 2.95 2.55 -2.78
CA GLU A 304 4.18 2.33 -2.01
C GLU A 304 4.26 0.87 -1.57
N MET A 305 5.43 0.28 -1.71
CA MET A 305 5.66 -1.13 -1.41
C MET A 305 6.98 -1.34 -0.68
N VAL A 306 6.98 -2.15 0.37
CA VAL A 306 8.19 -2.81 0.89
C VAL A 306 8.00 -4.32 0.82
N PHE A 307 9.03 -5.01 0.35
CA PHE A 307 8.92 -6.43 0.03
C PHE A 307 10.27 -7.14 0.09
N ASN A 308 10.22 -8.46 0.21
CA ASN A 308 11.33 -9.34 -0.13
C ASN A 308 11.08 -9.97 -1.50
N ASN A 309 12.15 -10.25 -2.24
CA ASN A 309 12.05 -10.89 -3.54
C ASN A 309 12.94 -12.13 -3.59
N THR A 310 12.38 -13.27 -4.00
CA THR A 310 13.10 -14.54 -4.14
C THR A 310 13.80 -14.71 -5.50
N GLU A 311 13.46 -13.89 -6.50
CA GLU A 311 14.10 -13.91 -7.81
C GLU A 311 15.50 -13.26 -7.76
N GLN A 312 16.50 -13.89 -8.37
CA GLN A 312 17.85 -13.34 -8.46
C GLN A 312 17.98 -12.44 -9.70
N SER A 313 18.27 -11.14 -9.52
CA SER A 313 18.63 -10.27 -10.65
C SER A 313 20.03 -10.63 -11.17
N SER A 314 20.13 -11.08 -12.42
CA SER A 314 21.41 -11.26 -13.12
C SER A 314 21.96 -9.91 -13.58
N SER A 315 22.89 -9.32 -12.81
CA SER A 315 23.52 -8.06 -13.15
C SER A 315 24.63 -8.24 -14.19
N SER A 316 24.30 -8.09 -15.48
CA SER A 316 25.30 -7.59 -16.45
C SER A 316 24.65 -6.87 -17.62
N ARG A 317 24.74 -5.53 -17.63
CA ARG A 317 25.00 -4.69 -18.81
C ARG A 317 24.97 -3.20 -18.44
N ARG A 318 26.19 -2.65 -18.42
CA ARG A 318 26.68 -1.31 -18.83
C ARG A 318 25.95 -0.07 -18.29
N ASP A 319 26.64 0.59 -17.37
CA ASP A 319 26.58 2.03 -17.09
C ASP A 319 26.69 2.86 -18.38
N ILE A 320 25.69 3.71 -18.64
CA ILE A 320 25.85 4.95 -19.40
C ILE A 320 25.05 6.01 -18.64
N GLY A 321 25.76 7.01 -18.11
CA GLY A 321 25.21 8.00 -17.19
C GLY A 321 24.17 8.93 -17.82
N PHE A 322 23.13 9.23 -17.03
CA PHE A 322 22.20 10.32 -17.28
C PHE A 322 21.99 11.15 -16.02
N GLN A 323 21.92 12.46 -16.22
CA GLN A 323 21.87 13.49 -15.18
C GLN A 323 20.52 13.51 -14.46
N ARG A 324 20.63 13.68 -13.13
CA ARG A 324 19.62 13.68 -12.08
C ARG A 324 18.62 14.83 -12.13
N HIS A 325 17.33 14.53 -11.95
CA HIS A 325 16.37 15.35 -11.21
C HIS A 325 15.32 14.48 -10.47
N GLY A 326 15.35 14.55 -9.13
CA GLY A 326 14.26 14.48 -8.14
C GLY A 326 13.10 13.47 -8.22
N HIS A 327 12.97 12.67 -7.15
CA HIS A 327 11.75 12.04 -6.60
C HIS A 327 11.08 10.88 -7.38
N GLY A 328 11.87 9.89 -7.78
CA GLY A 328 11.43 8.53 -8.10
C GLY A 328 12.54 7.52 -7.77
N PRO A 329 12.28 6.21 -7.75
CA PRO A 329 13.33 5.21 -7.51
C PRO A 329 14.38 5.31 -8.63
N GLU A 330 15.57 5.81 -8.27
CA GLU A 330 16.75 5.83 -9.15
C GLU A 330 17.04 4.38 -9.59
N GLY A 331 16.93 4.12 -10.90
CA GLY A 331 17.53 3.03 -11.68
C GLY A 331 17.75 1.66 -11.01
N ARG A 332 17.10 0.62 -11.57
CA ARG A 332 17.37 -0.82 -11.33
C ARG A 332 17.53 -1.20 -9.86
N LEU A 333 16.48 -1.80 -9.28
CA LEU A 333 16.49 -2.49 -7.98
C LEU A 333 17.86 -3.09 -7.64
N ALA A 334 18.65 -2.36 -6.86
CA ALA A 334 19.98 -2.79 -6.47
C ALA A 334 19.82 -3.91 -5.44
N ARG A 335 20.16 -5.15 -5.85
CA ARG A 335 20.16 -6.32 -4.97
C ARG A 335 20.92 -6.00 -3.68
N ARG A 336 20.28 -6.28 -2.54
CA ARG A 336 20.95 -6.39 -1.25
C ARG A 336 21.10 -7.86 -0.90
N ASP A 337 22.33 -8.30 -0.74
CA ASP A 337 22.67 -9.64 -0.32
C ASP A 337 22.20 -9.88 1.12
N GLY A 338 21.22 -10.77 1.30
CA GLY A 338 20.68 -11.20 2.59
C GLY A 338 21.68 -11.91 3.53
N HIS A 339 22.98 -11.75 3.29
CA HIS A 339 24.06 -12.17 4.18
C HIS A 339 24.67 -11.00 4.97
N GLY A 340 24.35 -9.75 4.63
CA GLY A 340 24.66 -8.58 5.44
C GLY A 340 23.63 -8.41 6.56
N LYS A 341 24.07 -8.28 7.81
CA LYS A 341 23.18 -7.82 8.91
C LYS A 341 22.50 -6.52 8.47
N CYS A 342 21.20 -6.35 8.71
CA CYS A 342 20.59 -5.04 8.48
C CYS A 342 21.24 -4.02 9.43
N GLN A 343 22.16 -3.21 8.91
CA GLN A 343 22.91 -2.24 9.71
C GLN A 343 22.17 -0.92 9.77
N VAL A 344 21.57 -0.48 8.66
CA VAL A 344 20.71 0.70 8.60
C VAL A 344 19.27 0.27 8.43
N VAL A 345 18.46 0.48 9.47
CA VAL A 345 17.02 0.19 9.46
C VAL A 345 16.28 1.49 9.17
N CYS A 346 15.41 1.45 8.17
CA CYS A 346 14.52 2.55 7.84
C CYS A 346 13.05 2.17 8.05
N SER A 347 12.19 3.18 8.10
CA SER A 347 10.75 3.02 8.13
C SER A 347 10.10 3.89 7.07
N ILE A 348 9.07 3.35 6.44
CA ILE A 348 8.18 4.06 5.53
C ILE A 348 6.93 4.60 6.25
N ASP A 349 6.76 4.30 7.54
CA ASP A 349 5.61 4.72 8.37
C ASP A 349 5.93 5.84 9.34
N SER A 350 7.21 6.08 9.59
CA SER A 350 7.67 7.15 10.49
C SER A 350 7.89 8.48 9.77
N SER A 351 7.58 8.54 8.47
CA SER A 351 7.69 9.73 7.63
C SER A 351 6.39 10.52 7.62
N ASP A 352 6.47 11.84 7.72
CA ASP A 352 5.36 12.75 7.40
C ASP A 352 5.25 13.03 5.88
N THR A 353 6.25 12.56 5.11
CA THR A 353 6.37 12.76 3.67
C THR A 353 6.23 11.41 2.97
N VAL A 354 5.10 11.21 2.30
CA VAL A 354 4.77 9.98 1.57
C VAL A 354 5.88 9.61 0.58
N GLY A 355 6.29 8.34 0.55
CA GLY A 355 7.33 7.81 -0.34
C GLY A 355 8.76 8.07 0.13
N GLN A 356 8.97 8.73 1.28
CA GLN A 356 10.31 8.93 1.84
C GLN A 356 10.55 8.00 3.03
N ALA A 357 11.72 7.37 3.03
CA ALA A 357 12.17 6.54 4.14
C ALA A 357 12.83 7.40 5.25
N VAL A 358 12.49 7.08 6.49
CA VAL A 358 13.08 7.67 7.70
C VAL A 358 14.02 6.65 8.34
N MET A 359 15.26 7.05 8.63
CA MET A 359 16.23 6.17 9.25
C MET A 359 15.94 6.00 10.74
N LEU A 360 15.56 4.80 11.16
CA LEU A 360 15.30 4.45 12.55
C LEU A 360 16.58 4.11 13.33
N HIS A 361 17.50 3.41 12.68
CA HIS A 361 18.72 2.93 13.32
C HIS A 361 19.89 2.88 12.34
N ASN A 362 21.09 3.24 12.81
CA ASN A 362 22.33 3.15 12.05
C ASN A 362 23.44 2.45 12.86
N GLY A 363 23.58 1.15 12.65
CA GLY A 363 24.63 0.31 13.24
C GLY A 363 26.00 0.41 12.53
N THR A 364 26.13 1.22 11.47
CA THR A 364 27.42 1.50 10.81
C THR A 364 28.14 2.71 11.38
N ALA A 365 27.46 3.52 12.20
CA ALA A 365 28.07 4.65 12.86
C ALA A 365 29.24 4.16 13.74
N PRO A 366 30.46 4.68 13.57
CA PRO A 366 31.53 4.39 14.51
C PRO A 366 31.01 4.78 15.88
N GLY A 367 31.15 3.88 16.86
CA GLY A 367 30.69 4.09 18.22
C GLY A 367 31.31 5.34 18.83
N HIS A 368 30.72 6.50 18.56
CA HIS A 368 30.60 7.51 19.58
C HIS A 368 29.80 6.82 20.66
N LEU A 369 30.48 6.53 21.77
CA LEU A 369 29.86 6.65 23.08
C LEU A 369 28.80 7.73 22.95
N LEU A 370 27.52 7.33 22.94
CA LEU A 370 26.48 8.19 23.45
C LEU A 370 26.97 8.48 24.86
N GLY A 371 27.68 9.60 24.99
CA GLY A 371 27.81 10.26 26.26
C GLY A 371 26.38 10.31 26.76
N GLN A 372 26.11 9.58 27.82
CA GLN A 372 25.15 10.02 28.81
C GLN A 372 25.24 11.54 28.82
N SER A 373 24.11 12.17 28.55
CA SER A 373 23.93 13.61 28.60
C SER A 373 24.66 14.16 29.82
N SER A 374 25.90 14.59 29.60
CA SER A 374 26.74 15.26 30.59
C SER A 374 26.37 16.73 30.50
N ALA A 375 25.12 17.02 30.85
CA ALA A 375 24.86 18.27 31.52
C ALA A 375 25.49 18.15 32.91
N MET A 376 26.74 18.59 33.01
CA MET A 376 27.36 18.90 34.28
C MET A 376 26.41 19.80 35.09
N ALA A 377 25.95 19.30 36.24
CA ALA A 377 25.55 20.14 37.35
C ALA A 377 26.30 19.66 38.60
N PHE A 378 27.62 19.87 38.58
CA PHE A 378 28.39 19.99 39.81
C PHE A 378 28.05 21.35 40.44
N TRP A 379 27.02 21.39 41.29
CA TRP A 379 26.88 22.39 42.35
C TRP A 379 26.17 21.75 43.54
N LEU A 380 26.95 21.15 44.43
CA LEU A 380 26.60 21.06 45.84
C LEU A 380 26.86 22.43 46.47
N PRO A 381 25.90 22.96 47.22
CA PRO A 381 26.22 23.51 48.53
C PRO A 381 25.59 22.62 49.60
N MET A 382 26.47 21.98 50.37
CA MET A 382 26.16 21.51 51.71
C MET A 382 25.62 22.65 52.56
N VAL A 383 24.30 22.71 52.81
CA VAL A 383 23.72 23.46 53.93
C VAL A 383 22.41 22.78 54.39
N LEU A 384 22.38 22.41 55.67
CA LEU A 384 21.24 22.00 56.52
C LEU A 384 20.81 20.52 56.43
N MET A 385 21.45 19.65 57.21
CA MET A 385 21.04 19.30 58.59
C MET A 385 19.82 18.36 58.59
N SER A 386 19.98 17.04 58.79
CA SER A 386 20.15 16.45 60.12
C SER A 386 19.32 17.15 61.21
N ALA A 387 17.98 17.04 61.11
CA ALA A 387 17.08 17.23 62.24
C ALA A 387 15.67 16.67 61.93
N MET A 388 15.50 15.34 61.95
CA MET A 388 14.25 14.67 62.37
C MET A 388 14.54 13.18 62.68
N PHE A 389 15.58 12.94 63.47
CA PHE A 389 15.58 11.84 64.43
C PHE A 389 15.57 12.52 65.80
N PHE A 390 14.65 12.10 66.67
CA PHE A 390 14.30 12.64 68.00
C PHE A 390 13.21 13.72 68.07
N HIS A 391 11.96 13.28 67.95
CA HIS A 391 10.95 13.31 69.03
C HIS A 391 10.01 12.11 68.77
N LEU A 392 10.29 10.92 69.31
CA LEU A 392 9.80 10.38 70.59
C LEU A 392 8.26 10.41 70.73
N TRP A 393 7.69 9.20 70.80
CA TRP A 393 6.50 8.83 71.57
C TRP A 393 5.18 9.55 71.26
N ALA A 394 4.30 8.82 70.56
CA ALA A 394 2.99 8.43 71.07
C ALA A 394 2.71 6.99 70.62
#